data_AF-A0A2P8VTW0-F1
#
_entry.id   AF-A0A2P8VTW0-F1
#
_cell.length_a   1.000
_cell.length_b   1.000
_cell.length_c   1.000
_cell.angle_alpha   90.00
_cell.angle_beta   90.00
_cell.angle_gamma   90.00
#
_symmetry.space_group_name_H-M   'P 1'
#
loop_
_entity.id
_entity.type
_entity.pdbx_description
1 polymer ?
#
loop_
_entity_poly.entity_id
_entity_poly.type
_entity_poly.pdbx_seq_one_letter_code
_entity_poly.pdbx_strand_id
1 'polypeptide(L)'
;MVGTQVSAREFFRAAYENRYTWDHSFPGYRADVSYTSDGTTVTGQVKVGSDLKAEVTGIEDEAAQKAVHGQMWETAIHRIRRDFEDTHGQNQFKYGQTFDDGSVEILMEGKAEGDRYHICDNEVSMVHRHIHGVVVTIHTFSSHDTGEGYLSHRYDSVYHDPKTGEQKGGRSVFEDEYEKIGDYCILSRRHIETEHDGQTSTQEFVFSNIELL
;
A
#
# COMPACT_ATOMS: atom_id res chain seq x y z
N MET A 1 -8.49 37.19 -13.03
CA MET A 1 -9.24 35.96 -12.76
C MET A 1 -8.66 35.36 -11.50
N VAL A 2 -9.39 35.42 -10.38
CA VAL A 2 -8.98 34.71 -9.17
C VAL A 2 -9.43 33.28 -9.39
N GLY A 3 -8.50 32.39 -9.78
CA GLY A 3 -8.80 30.97 -9.83
C GLY A 3 -9.19 30.53 -8.43
N THR A 4 -10.41 30.04 -8.25
CA THR A 4 -10.86 29.49 -6.98
C THR A 4 -9.96 28.30 -6.65
N GLN A 5 -9.15 28.41 -5.62
CA GLN A 5 -8.34 27.31 -5.13
C GLN A 5 -9.28 26.15 -4.76
N VAL A 6 -9.03 24.96 -5.32
CA VAL A 6 -9.76 23.73 -4.99
C VAL A 6 -9.71 23.52 -3.48
N SER A 7 -10.80 23.08 -2.86
CA SER A 7 -10.79 22.85 -1.40
C SER A 7 -9.82 21.72 -1.04
N ALA A 8 -9.24 21.75 0.17
CA ALA A 8 -8.34 20.68 0.65
C ALA A 8 -9.00 19.29 0.60
N ARG A 9 -10.32 19.25 0.84
CA ARG A 9 -11.13 18.02 0.73
C ARG A 9 -11.20 17.50 -0.70
N GLU A 10 -11.51 18.37 -1.68
CA GLU A 10 -11.58 17.98 -3.09
C GLU A 10 -10.21 17.59 -3.64
N PHE A 11 -9.16 18.31 -3.23
CA PHE A 11 -7.79 18.01 -3.62
C PHE A 11 -7.34 16.64 -3.08
N PHE A 12 -7.59 16.34 -1.81
CA PHE A 12 -7.34 15.01 -1.25
C PHE A 12 -8.23 13.92 -1.84
N ARG A 13 -9.51 14.22 -2.13
CA ARG A 13 -10.42 13.28 -2.80
C ARG A 13 -9.88 12.85 -4.15
N ALA A 14 -9.44 13.80 -4.97
CA ALA A 14 -8.93 13.50 -6.30
C ALA A 14 -7.76 12.49 -6.24
N ALA A 15 -6.81 12.71 -5.32
CA ALA A 15 -5.69 11.79 -5.12
C ALA A 15 -6.13 10.42 -4.54
N TYR A 16 -7.04 10.43 -3.56
CA TYR A 16 -7.58 9.20 -2.95
C TYR A 16 -8.30 8.30 -3.97
N GLU A 17 -9.12 8.91 -4.83
CA GLU A 17 -9.94 8.23 -5.83
C GLU A 17 -9.14 7.81 -7.07
N ASN A 18 -7.96 8.41 -7.29
CA ASN A 18 -6.99 8.06 -8.34
C ASN A 18 -6.17 6.79 -8.01
N ARG A 19 -6.33 6.20 -6.82
CA ARG A 19 -5.70 4.91 -6.50
C ARG A 19 -6.33 3.82 -7.36
N TYR A 20 -5.50 3.01 -8.00
CA TYR A 20 -5.96 1.85 -8.75
C TYR A 20 -6.65 0.86 -7.81
N THR A 21 -7.76 0.26 -8.20
CA THR A 21 -8.48 -0.75 -7.38
C THR A 21 -9.05 -1.82 -8.29
N TRP A 22 -9.30 -3.01 -7.76
CA TRP A 22 -10.05 -4.02 -8.50
C TRP A 22 -11.54 -3.71 -8.41
N ASP A 23 -12.22 -3.83 -9.55
CA ASP A 23 -13.66 -3.57 -9.64
C ASP A 23 -14.51 -4.74 -9.12
N HIS A 24 -15.83 -4.57 -9.13
CA HIS A 24 -16.77 -5.61 -8.70
C HIS A 24 -16.81 -6.84 -9.63
N SER A 25 -16.22 -6.75 -10.82
CA SER A 25 -16.16 -7.84 -11.80
C SER A 25 -14.89 -8.68 -11.64
N PHE A 26 -13.99 -8.29 -10.74
CA PHE A 26 -12.73 -8.99 -10.51
C PHE A 26 -12.96 -10.47 -10.20
N PRO A 27 -12.48 -11.39 -11.06
CA PRO A 27 -12.77 -12.81 -10.91
C PRO A 27 -11.92 -13.46 -9.80
N GLY A 28 -10.88 -12.76 -9.34
CA GLY A 28 -9.78 -13.37 -8.59
C GLY A 28 -8.66 -13.86 -9.51
N TYR A 29 -7.57 -14.34 -8.91
CA TYR A 29 -6.45 -14.93 -9.63
C TYR A 29 -5.81 -16.05 -8.84
N ARG A 30 -5.02 -16.86 -9.53
CA ARG A 30 -4.05 -17.81 -8.96
C ARG A 30 -2.66 -17.52 -9.50
N ALA A 31 -1.65 -17.93 -8.76
CA ALA A 31 -0.26 -17.87 -9.19
C ALA A 31 0.58 -18.92 -8.44
N ASP A 32 1.70 -19.30 -9.03
CA ASP A 32 2.77 -19.93 -8.28
C ASP A 32 3.54 -18.84 -7.53
N VAL A 33 4.01 -19.12 -6.31
CA VAL A 33 4.81 -18.19 -5.51
C VAL A 33 6.17 -18.79 -5.19
N SER A 34 7.22 -17.97 -5.32
CA SER A 34 8.53 -18.19 -4.74
C SER A 34 8.76 -17.14 -3.68
N TYR A 35 8.95 -17.58 -2.44
CA TYR A 35 9.25 -16.70 -1.31
C TYR A 35 10.66 -16.97 -0.81
N THR A 36 11.50 -15.94 -0.82
CA THR A 36 12.87 -15.97 -0.32
C THR A 36 12.97 -15.08 0.92
N SER A 37 13.50 -15.61 2.01
CA SER A 37 13.81 -14.85 3.23
C SER A 37 15.19 -15.22 3.72
N ASP A 38 16.06 -14.22 3.87
CA ASP A 38 17.43 -14.38 4.38
C ASP A 38 18.21 -15.54 3.72
N GLY A 39 18.02 -15.70 2.40
CA GLY A 39 18.69 -16.70 1.57
C GLY A 39 18.02 -18.08 1.50
N THR A 40 16.91 -18.30 2.22
CA THR A 40 16.12 -19.53 2.12
C THR A 40 14.91 -19.31 1.23
N THR A 41 14.72 -20.17 0.23
CA THR A 41 13.59 -20.08 -0.71
C THR A 41 12.63 -21.25 -0.52
N VAL A 42 11.34 -20.94 -0.45
CA VAL A 42 10.25 -21.91 -0.52
C VAL A 42 9.32 -21.56 -1.67
N THR A 43 8.64 -22.57 -2.20
CA THR A 43 7.69 -22.39 -3.31
C THR A 43 6.33 -22.96 -2.95
N GLY A 44 5.28 -22.38 -3.49
CA GLY A 44 3.92 -22.87 -3.31
C GLY A 44 2.97 -22.27 -4.34
N GLN A 45 1.68 -22.30 -4.02
CA GLN A 45 0.64 -21.71 -4.84
C GLN A 45 -0.22 -20.78 -4.01
N VAL A 46 -0.65 -19.69 -4.64
CA VAL A 46 -1.55 -18.71 -4.04
C VAL A 46 -2.79 -18.55 -4.90
N LYS A 47 -3.88 -18.16 -4.23
CA LYS A 47 -5.12 -17.79 -4.88
C LYS A 47 -5.75 -16.62 -4.12
N VAL A 48 -6.24 -15.63 -4.85
CA VAL A 48 -7.16 -14.61 -4.32
C VAL A 48 -8.49 -14.83 -5.02
N GLY A 49 -9.54 -15.14 -4.26
CA GLY A 49 -10.89 -15.28 -4.81
C GLY A 49 -11.49 -13.93 -5.24
N SER A 50 -12.61 -13.97 -5.97
CA SER A 50 -13.43 -12.77 -6.25
C SER A 50 -13.99 -12.12 -4.98
N ASP A 51 -14.02 -12.85 -3.86
CA ASP A 51 -14.35 -12.33 -2.53
C ASP A 51 -13.13 -11.74 -1.79
N LEU A 52 -12.00 -11.62 -2.47
CA LEU A 52 -10.72 -11.07 -2.01
C LEU A 52 -10.08 -11.85 -0.86
N LYS A 53 -10.49 -13.10 -0.63
CA LYS A 53 -9.82 -13.98 0.33
C LYS A 53 -8.63 -14.66 -0.30
N ALA A 54 -7.53 -14.66 0.44
CA ALA A 54 -6.30 -15.34 0.07
C ALA A 54 -6.29 -16.80 0.56
N GLU A 55 -5.75 -17.69 -0.27
CA GLU A 55 -5.43 -19.07 0.06
C GLU A 55 -3.98 -19.33 -0.32
N VAL A 56 -3.25 -20.09 0.50
CA VAL A 56 -1.84 -20.48 0.26
C VAL A 56 -1.70 -21.99 0.47
N THR A 57 -1.17 -22.68 -0.52
CA THR A 57 -0.94 -24.14 -0.51
C THR A 57 0.48 -24.47 -0.94
N GLY A 58 0.96 -25.68 -0.61
CA GLY A 58 2.26 -26.16 -1.06
C GLY A 58 3.48 -25.64 -0.27
N ILE A 59 3.28 -24.86 0.80
CA ILE A 59 4.34 -24.43 1.72
C ILE A 59 4.14 -25.14 3.07
N GLU A 60 5.10 -25.98 3.47
CA GLU A 60 5.06 -26.72 4.74
C GLU A 60 5.53 -25.90 5.94
N ASP A 61 6.45 -24.95 5.72
CA ASP A 61 6.93 -24.05 6.76
C ASP A 61 5.83 -23.06 7.15
N GLU A 62 5.30 -23.18 8.37
CA GLU A 62 4.18 -22.37 8.86
C GLU A 62 4.49 -20.87 8.88
N ALA A 63 5.74 -20.49 9.15
CA ALA A 63 6.13 -19.09 9.20
C ALA A 63 6.16 -18.48 7.79
N ALA A 64 6.73 -19.20 6.82
CA ALA A 64 6.73 -18.82 5.43
C ALA A 64 5.32 -18.80 4.83
N GLN A 65 4.49 -19.80 5.12
CA GLN A 65 3.09 -19.83 4.69
C GLN A 65 2.33 -18.60 5.22
N LYS A 66 2.55 -18.25 6.50
CA LYS A 66 1.94 -17.06 7.11
C LYS A 66 2.46 -15.76 6.48
N ALA A 67 3.75 -15.66 6.18
CA ALA A 67 4.33 -14.50 5.51
C ALA A 67 3.72 -14.27 4.12
N VAL A 68 3.67 -15.33 3.30
CA VAL A 68 3.03 -15.30 1.97
C VAL A 68 1.54 -14.95 2.09
N HIS A 69 0.81 -15.60 2.99
CA HIS A 69 -0.61 -15.29 3.19
C HIS A 69 -0.81 -13.83 3.61
N GLY A 70 0.06 -13.30 4.48
CA GLY A 70 0.07 -11.89 4.87
C GLY A 70 0.20 -10.95 3.67
N GLN A 71 1.16 -11.23 2.76
CA GLN A 71 1.35 -10.42 1.55
C GLN A 71 0.16 -10.48 0.59
N MET A 72 -0.45 -11.66 0.43
CA MET A 72 -1.66 -11.81 -0.39
C MET A 72 -2.83 -11.02 0.20
N TRP A 73 -3.02 -11.10 1.52
CA TRP A 73 -4.05 -10.34 2.22
C TRP A 73 -3.80 -8.83 2.11
N GLU A 74 -2.59 -8.36 2.38
CA GLU A 74 -2.23 -6.94 2.27
C GLU A 74 -2.47 -6.42 0.85
N THR A 75 -2.07 -7.17 -0.17
CA THR A 75 -2.32 -6.80 -1.58
C THR A 75 -3.82 -6.68 -1.82
N ALA A 76 -4.60 -7.71 -1.46
CA ALA A 76 -6.04 -7.73 -1.71
C ALA A 76 -6.80 -6.61 -1.00
N ILE A 77 -6.52 -6.34 0.29
CA ILE A 77 -7.25 -5.30 1.03
C ILE A 77 -7.01 -3.89 0.49
N HIS A 78 -5.83 -3.63 -0.09
CA HIS A 78 -5.51 -2.32 -0.66
C HIS A 78 -6.16 -2.13 -2.02
N ARG A 79 -6.54 -3.20 -2.71
CA ARG A 79 -7.27 -3.15 -3.98
C ARG A 79 -8.79 -3.01 -3.81
N ILE A 80 -9.32 -3.02 -2.58
CA ILE A 80 -10.73 -2.77 -2.32
C ILE A 80 -11.07 -1.31 -2.61
N ARG A 81 -11.99 -1.07 -3.55
CA ARG A 81 -12.62 0.25 -3.71
C ARG A 81 -13.47 0.54 -2.48
N ARG A 82 -13.14 1.64 -1.78
CA ARG A 82 -13.98 2.20 -0.72
C ARG A 82 -14.35 3.62 -1.12
N ASP A 83 -15.61 3.97 -0.94
CA ASP A 83 -16.07 5.31 -1.26
C ASP A 83 -15.43 6.31 -0.31
N PHE A 84 -15.15 7.50 -0.87
CA PHE A 84 -14.53 8.57 -0.11
C PHE A 84 -15.38 8.97 1.09
N GLU A 85 -16.70 9.07 0.92
CA GLU A 85 -17.62 9.48 1.98
C GLU A 85 -17.67 8.45 3.11
N ASP A 86 -17.65 7.16 2.80
CA ASP A 86 -17.64 6.10 3.81
C ASP A 86 -16.34 6.11 4.63
N THR A 87 -15.21 6.38 3.97
CA THR A 87 -13.90 6.35 4.61
C THR A 87 -13.58 7.65 5.35
N HIS A 88 -13.90 8.79 4.74
CA HIS A 88 -13.43 10.11 5.17
C HIS A 88 -14.52 11.18 5.30
N GLY A 89 -15.80 10.86 5.08
CA GLY A 89 -16.90 11.84 5.12
C GLY A 89 -17.05 12.56 6.47
N GLN A 90 -16.64 11.91 7.56
CA GLN A 90 -16.66 12.45 8.92
C GLN A 90 -15.40 13.26 9.30
N ASN A 91 -14.46 13.45 8.37
CA ASN A 91 -13.25 14.24 8.59
C ASN A 91 -13.37 15.65 7.99
N GLN A 92 -12.61 16.56 8.58
CA GLN A 92 -12.32 17.87 7.99
C GLN A 92 -10.87 17.88 7.47
N PHE A 93 -10.62 18.70 6.47
CA PHE A 93 -9.36 18.73 5.73
C PHE A 93 -8.84 20.16 5.68
N LYS A 94 -7.56 20.34 6.00
CA LYS A 94 -6.88 21.63 5.91
C LYS A 94 -5.59 21.48 5.12
N TYR A 95 -5.28 22.49 4.31
CA TYR A 95 -3.94 22.60 3.74
C TYR A 95 -2.94 22.86 4.86
N GLY A 96 -1.83 22.13 4.82
CA GLY A 96 -0.65 22.36 5.63
C GLY A 96 0.45 23.04 4.81
N GLN A 97 1.68 22.57 4.98
CA GLN A 97 2.85 23.08 4.25
C GLN A 97 2.85 22.64 2.77
N THR A 98 3.47 23.46 1.91
CA THR A 98 3.98 23.02 0.60
C THR A 98 5.48 22.79 0.71
N PHE A 99 5.96 21.66 0.19
CA PHE A 99 7.35 21.24 0.26
C PHE A 99 8.11 21.59 -1.03
N ASP A 100 9.43 21.53 -0.96
CA ASP A 100 10.33 21.89 -2.07
C ASP A 100 10.18 20.96 -3.30
N ASP A 101 9.73 19.72 -3.08
CA ASP A 101 9.41 18.76 -4.13
C ASP A 101 8.06 19.02 -4.81
N GLY A 102 7.34 20.08 -4.40
CA GLY A 102 6.03 20.45 -4.91
C GLY A 102 4.86 19.73 -4.24
N SER A 103 5.13 18.77 -3.34
CA SER A 103 4.07 18.10 -2.60
C SER A 103 3.39 19.04 -1.60
N VAL A 104 2.09 18.82 -1.38
CA VAL A 104 1.27 19.64 -0.50
C VAL A 104 0.71 18.78 0.63
N GLU A 105 0.89 19.24 1.86
CA GLU A 105 0.37 18.59 3.06
C GLU A 105 -1.14 18.80 3.22
N ILE A 106 -1.82 17.74 3.62
CA ILE A 106 -3.22 17.75 4.04
C ILE A 106 -3.28 17.23 5.48
N LEU A 107 -3.74 18.11 6.37
CA LEU A 107 -3.97 17.83 7.77
C LEU A 107 -5.42 17.38 7.97
N MET A 108 -5.59 16.26 8.67
CA MET A 108 -6.90 15.68 8.97
C MET A 108 -7.36 16.11 10.36
N GLU A 109 -8.65 16.42 10.47
CA GLU A 109 -9.33 16.70 11.73
C GLU A 109 -10.61 15.86 11.85
N GLY A 110 -11.14 15.72 13.06
CA GLY A 110 -12.33 14.92 13.34
C GLY A 110 -11.98 13.47 13.65
N LYS A 111 -12.60 12.51 12.97
CA LYS A 111 -12.40 11.08 13.25
C LYS A 111 -10.96 10.62 13.05
N ALA A 112 -10.24 11.24 12.11
CA ALA A 112 -8.84 10.98 11.80
C ALA A 112 -7.91 12.10 12.28
N GLU A 113 -8.27 12.80 13.36
CA GLU A 113 -7.43 13.86 13.92
C GLU A 113 -6.01 13.35 14.22
N GLY A 114 -5.02 14.09 13.72
CA GLY A 114 -3.60 13.73 13.81
C GLY A 114 -3.07 12.95 12.60
N ASP A 115 -3.94 12.39 11.76
CA ASP A 115 -3.51 11.86 10.45
C ASP A 115 -3.12 13.03 9.53
N ARG A 116 -2.14 12.77 8.66
CA ARG A 116 -1.77 13.71 7.60
C ARG A 116 -1.26 12.98 6.37
N TYR A 117 -1.35 13.65 5.24
CA TYR A 117 -0.95 13.12 3.95
C TYR A 117 -0.16 14.18 3.19
N HIS A 118 0.77 13.74 2.35
CA HIS A 118 1.29 14.61 1.29
C HIS A 118 0.70 14.17 -0.04
N ILE A 119 0.37 15.14 -0.88
CA ILE A 119 -0.16 14.91 -2.22
C ILE A 119 0.78 15.56 -3.22
N CYS A 120 1.19 14.80 -4.24
CA CYS A 120 1.94 15.29 -5.38
C CYS A 120 1.37 14.66 -6.65
N ASP A 121 1.24 15.41 -7.73
CA ASP A 121 0.80 14.90 -9.04
C ASP A 121 -0.50 14.05 -9.01
N ASN A 122 -1.46 14.46 -8.18
CA ASN A 122 -2.73 13.73 -7.96
C ASN A 122 -2.55 12.31 -7.39
N GLU A 123 -1.47 12.09 -6.64
CA GLU A 123 -1.19 10.87 -5.90
C GLU A 123 -0.88 11.20 -4.44
N VAL A 124 -1.22 10.28 -3.54
CA VAL A 124 -0.78 10.34 -2.14
C VAL A 124 0.68 9.89 -2.08
N SER A 125 1.60 10.83 -1.84
CA SER A 125 3.04 10.59 -1.78
C SER A 125 3.57 10.36 -0.37
N MET A 126 2.83 10.76 0.67
CA MET A 126 3.13 10.42 2.05
C MET A 126 1.85 10.10 2.82
N VAL A 127 1.91 9.10 3.67
CA VAL A 127 0.83 8.71 4.59
C VAL A 127 1.38 8.72 6.00
N HIS A 128 0.74 9.45 6.90
CA HIS A 128 1.00 9.38 8.33
C HIS A 128 -0.32 9.13 9.06
N ARG A 129 -0.47 7.95 9.67
CA ARG A 129 -1.75 7.52 10.22
C ARG A 129 -1.66 6.82 11.55
N HIS A 130 -2.65 7.11 12.39
CA HIS A 130 -2.89 6.42 13.65
C HIS A 130 -3.74 5.17 13.38
N ILE A 131 -3.15 3.99 13.51
CA ILE A 131 -3.83 2.71 13.28
C ILE A 131 -3.49 1.73 14.40
N HIS A 132 -4.50 1.07 14.97
CA HIS A 132 -4.32 -0.01 15.96
C HIS A 132 -3.34 0.30 17.11
N GLY A 133 -3.29 1.55 17.59
CA GLY A 133 -2.42 1.96 18.70
C GLY A 133 -0.96 2.23 18.32
N VAL A 134 -0.64 2.25 17.02
CA VAL A 134 0.65 2.68 16.47
C VAL A 134 0.44 3.81 15.46
N VAL A 135 1.52 4.52 15.15
CA VAL A 135 1.56 5.48 14.04
C VAL A 135 2.41 4.89 12.94
N VAL A 136 1.88 4.80 11.73
CA VAL A 136 2.65 4.41 10.56
C VAL A 136 2.92 5.64 9.70
N THR A 137 4.17 5.81 9.28
CA THR A 137 4.58 6.80 8.27
C THR A 137 5.11 6.05 7.06
N ILE A 138 4.59 6.36 5.87
CA ILE A 138 4.99 5.76 4.58
C ILE A 138 5.30 6.89 3.62
N HIS A 139 6.48 6.88 3.01
CA HIS A 139 6.81 7.75 1.88
C HIS A 139 6.83 6.93 0.59
N THR A 140 6.10 7.38 -0.42
CA THR A 140 6.12 6.81 -1.77
C THR A 140 7.06 7.62 -2.64
N PHE A 141 8.11 6.98 -3.15
CA PHE A 141 9.15 7.60 -3.98
C PHE A 141 8.88 7.46 -5.47
N SER A 142 8.12 6.44 -5.86
CA SER A 142 7.63 6.28 -7.22
C SER A 142 6.38 5.39 -7.25
N SER A 143 5.55 5.63 -8.25
CA SER A 143 4.35 4.86 -8.55
C SER A 143 4.48 4.09 -9.87
N HIS A 144 3.63 3.10 -10.03
CA HIS A 144 3.35 2.39 -11.27
C HIS A 144 2.02 2.93 -11.83
N ASP A 145 2.07 3.52 -13.01
CA ASP A 145 0.89 4.00 -13.73
C ASP A 145 0.18 2.83 -14.42
N THR A 146 -1.07 2.59 -14.04
CA THR A 146 -1.90 1.51 -14.60
C THR A 146 -2.71 1.98 -15.82
N GLY A 147 -2.75 3.29 -16.08
CA GLY A 147 -3.68 3.96 -17.00
C GLY A 147 -5.06 4.24 -16.40
N GLU A 148 -5.41 3.62 -15.28
CA GLU A 148 -6.68 3.78 -14.55
C GLU A 148 -6.47 4.24 -13.10
N GLY A 149 -5.27 4.77 -12.82
CA GLY A 149 -4.82 5.15 -11.50
C GLY A 149 -3.41 4.65 -11.22
N TYR A 150 -2.99 4.78 -9.96
CA TYR A 150 -1.63 4.46 -9.55
C TYR A 150 -1.56 3.34 -8.50
N LEU A 151 -0.42 2.64 -8.52
CA LEU A 151 0.02 1.69 -7.51
C LEU A 151 1.37 2.14 -6.98
N SER A 152 1.66 1.93 -5.69
CA SER A 152 3.00 2.21 -5.15
C SER A 152 4.02 1.26 -5.77
N HIS A 153 5.13 1.81 -6.29
CA HIS A 153 6.24 1.03 -6.87
C HIS A 153 7.43 1.00 -5.92
N ARG A 154 7.89 2.15 -5.40
CA ARG A 154 8.96 2.20 -4.39
C ARG A 154 8.54 3.08 -3.23
N TYR A 155 8.64 2.55 -2.02
CA TYR A 155 8.19 3.25 -0.82
C TYR A 155 8.90 2.72 0.43
N ASP A 156 8.78 3.46 1.53
CA ASP A 156 9.21 2.99 2.84
C ASP A 156 8.06 2.92 3.85
N SER A 157 8.28 2.27 4.98
CA SER A 157 7.40 2.34 6.13
C SER A 157 8.19 2.36 7.43
N VAL A 158 7.76 3.21 8.36
CA VAL A 158 8.29 3.28 9.72
C VAL A 158 7.13 3.40 10.70
N TYR A 159 7.16 2.58 11.75
CA TYR A 159 6.18 2.61 12.83
C TYR A 159 6.71 3.40 14.01
N HIS A 160 5.84 4.12 14.72
CA HIS A 160 6.18 4.91 15.89
C HIS A 160 5.17 4.70 17.01
N ASP A 161 5.63 4.92 18.25
CA ASP A 161 4.72 5.09 19.37
C ASP A 161 3.95 6.42 19.24
N PRO A 162 2.60 6.40 19.29
CA PRO A 162 1.79 7.61 19.13
C PRO A 162 2.01 8.65 20.24
N LYS A 163 2.48 8.24 21.43
CA LYS A 163 2.64 9.14 22.58
C LYS A 163 4.04 9.73 22.66
N THR A 164 5.06 8.90 22.45
CA THR A 164 6.47 9.32 22.60
C THR A 164 7.10 9.75 21.28
N GLY A 165 6.55 9.32 20.14
CA GLY A 165 7.17 9.47 18.82
C GLY A 165 8.37 8.57 18.60
N GLU A 166 8.67 7.66 19.54
CA GLU A 166 9.78 6.72 19.41
C GLU A 166 9.50 5.70 18.30
N GLN A 167 10.48 5.47 17.43
CA GLN A 167 10.39 4.47 16.38
C GLN A 167 10.23 3.06 16.98
N LYS A 168 9.29 2.28 16.42
CA LYS A 168 9.04 0.88 16.76
C LYS A 168 9.52 0.00 15.61
N GLY A 169 10.47 -0.88 15.90
CA GLY A 169 11.00 -1.82 14.92
C GLY A 169 11.88 -1.15 13.86
N GLY A 170 12.14 -1.89 12.78
CA GLY A 170 12.96 -1.43 11.67
C GLY A 170 12.24 -0.54 10.67
N ARG A 171 13.00 0.19 9.87
CA ARG A 171 12.49 0.83 8.65
C ARG A 171 12.47 -0.21 7.55
N SER A 172 11.31 -0.40 6.92
CA SER A 172 11.18 -1.28 5.76
C SER A 172 11.15 -0.46 4.47
N VAL A 173 11.89 -0.88 3.46
CA VAL A 173 11.90 -0.32 2.10
C VAL A 173 11.35 -1.38 1.16
N PHE A 174 10.46 -0.98 0.27
CA PHE A 174 9.70 -1.84 -0.62
C PHE A 174 9.96 -1.47 -2.08
N GLU A 175 10.07 -2.48 -2.93
CA GLU A 175 10.04 -2.35 -4.38
C GLU A 175 9.07 -3.39 -4.96
N ASP A 176 7.99 -2.90 -5.57
CA ASP A 176 6.89 -3.69 -6.09
C ASP A 176 6.84 -3.64 -7.61
N GLU A 177 6.72 -4.78 -8.27
CA GLU A 177 6.48 -4.88 -9.70
C GLU A 177 5.11 -5.50 -9.97
N TYR A 178 4.50 -5.07 -11.07
CA TYR A 178 3.14 -5.45 -11.44
C TYR A 178 3.07 -5.94 -12.88
N GLU A 179 2.20 -6.90 -13.12
CA GLU A 179 1.85 -7.40 -14.44
C GLU A 179 0.38 -7.12 -14.75
N LYS A 180 0.08 -6.76 -16.00
CA LYS A 180 -1.29 -6.64 -16.48
C LYS A 180 -1.76 -7.98 -17.04
N ILE A 181 -2.73 -8.59 -16.35
CA ILE A 181 -3.34 -9.87 -16.73
C ILE A 181 -4.82 -9.60 -17.05
N GLY A 182 -5.18 -9.68 -18.33
CA GLY A 182 -6.46 -9.18 -18.80
C GLY A 182 -6.60 -7.68 -18.55
N ASP A 183 -7.66 -7.27 -17.86
CA ASP A 183 -7.91 -5.88 -17.48
C ASP A 183 -7.31 -5.50 -16.12
N TYR A 184 -6.66 -6.44 -15.42
CA TYR A 184 -6.23 -6.24 -14.03
C TYR A 184 -4.71 -6.14 -13.89
N CYS A 185 -4.23 -5.14 -13.14
CA CYS A 185 -2.86 -5.09 -12.66
C CYS A 185 -2.71 -5.91 -11.37
N ILE A 186 -1.79 -6.86 -11.37
CA ILE A 186 -1.54 -7.82 -10.29
C ILE A 186 -0.06 -7.75 -9.89
N LEU A 187 0.22 -7.80 -8.59
CA LEU A 187 1.59 -7.83 -8.05
C LEU A 187 2.31 -9.08 -8.56
N SER A 188 3.42 -8.91 -9.27
CA SER A 188 4.27 -9.99 -9.78
C SER A 188 5.55 -10.16 -8.96
N ARG A 189 6.04 -9.08 -8.33
CA ARG A 189 7.20 -9.14 -7.43
C ARG A 189 7.08 -8.12 -6.31
N ARG A 190 7.54 -8.47 -5.12
CA ARG A 190 7.76 -7.55 -4.01
C ARG A 190 9.08 -7.88 -3.33
N HIS A 191 9.98 -6.91 -3.31
CA HIS A 191 11.23 -6.94 -2.55
C HIS A 191 11.09 -6.06 -1.32
N ILE A 192 11.52 -6.56 -0.16
CA ILE A 192 11.46 -5.86 1.12
C ILE A 192 12.81 -5.94 1.82
N GLU A 193 13.39 -4.79 2.14
CA GLU A 193 14.55 -4.68 3.01
C GLU A 193 14.12 -4.03 4.32
N THR A 194 14.43 -4.67 5.45
CA THR A 194 14.14 -4.10 6.77
C THR A 194 15.42 -3.90 7.54
N GLU A 195 15.74 -2.65 7.86
CA GLU A 195 16.89 -2.29 8.69
C GLU A 195 16.44 -2.11 10.15
N HIS A 196 17.02 -2.90 11.06
CA HIS A 196 16.79 -2.81 12.49
C HIS A 196 18.09 -3.09 13.25
N ASP A 197 18.46 -2.21 14.19
CA ASP A 197 19.67 -2.34 15.02
C ASP A 197 20.97 -2.61 14.24
N GLY A 198 21.10 -2.01 13.05
CA GLY A 198 22.26 -2.19 12.17
C GLY A 198 22.32 -3.53 11.43
N GLN A 199 21.26 -4.34 11.51
CA GLN A 199 21.06 -5.55 10.73
C GLN A 199 20.01 -5.31 9.65
N THR A 200 20.23 -5.88 8.46
CA THR A 200 19.28 -5.84 7.35
C THR A 200 18.75 -7.24 7.12
N SER A 201 17.44 -7.42 7.21
CA SER A 201 16.76 -8.63 6.70
C SER A 201 16.19 -8.36 5.32
N THR A 202 16.17 -9.39 4.48
CA THR A 202 15.66 -9.28 3.10
C THR A 202 14.61 -10.35 2.84
N GLN A 203 13.49 -9.92 2.29
CA GLN A 203 12.40 -10.78 1.83
C GLN A 203 12.07 -10.48 0.38
N GLU A 204 11.85 -11.51 -0.41
CA GLU A 204 11.42 -11.39 -1.81
C GLU A 204 10.26 -12.34 -2.06
N PHE A 205 9.18 -11.80 -2.62
CA PHE A 205 8.01 -12.54 -3.08
C PHE A 205 7.94 -12.42 -4.59
N VAL A 206 8.01 -13.52 -5.32
CA VAL A 206 7.85 -13.57 -6.77
C VAL A 206 6.64 -14.43 -7.11
N PHE A 207 5.70 -13.85 -7.85
CA PHE A 207 4.50 -14.52 -8.34
C PHE A 207 4.67 -14.78 -9.84
N SER A 208 4.43 -16.01 -10.25
CA SER A 208 4.59 -16.44 -11.64
C SER A 208 3.40 -17.28 -12.08
N ASN A 209 3.25 -17.48 -13.39
CA ASN A 209 2.09 -18.18 -13.97
C ASN A 209 0.76 -17.59 -13.46
N ILE A 210 0.68 -16.26 -13.42
CA ILE A 210 -0.48 -15.54 -12.91
C ILE A 210 -1.65 -15.71 -13.88
N GLU A 211 -2.77 -16.25 -13.40
CA GLU A 211 -3.96 -16.52 -14.20
C GLU A 211 -5.22 -16.05 -13.47
N LEU A 212 -6.11 -15.33 -14.17
CA LEU A 212 -7.44 -15.01 -13.66
C LEU A 212 -8.28 -16.29 -13.48
N LEU A 213 -9.21 -16.26 -12.51
CA LEU A 213 -10.10 -17.39 -12.19
C LEU A 213 -11.31 -17.52 -13.13
#